data_AF-X1PYR2-F1
#
_entry.id   AF-X1PYR2-F1
#
_cell.length_a   1.000
_cell.length_b   1.000
_cell.length_c   1.000
_cell.angle_alpha   90.00
_cell.angle_beta   90.00
_cell.angle_gamma   90.00
#
_symmetry.space_group_name_H-M   'P 1'
#
loop_
_entity.id
_entity.type
_entity.pdbx_description
1 polymer ?
#
loop_
_entity_poly.entity_id
_entity_poly.type
_entity_poly.pdbx_seq_one_letter_code
_entity_poly.pdbx_strand_id
1 'polypeptide(L)' 'MINRNVDGLIIEPTRSALPSPNIRYFHKLTEKGIPFVMIDSYFDELNPSHVCVENFFMYNEVRTTVYAKKRSIDC' A
#
# COMPACT_ATOMS: atom_id res chain seq x y z
N MET A 1 -11.12 -2.79 15.50
CA MET A 1 -10.27 -3.91 15.04
C MET A 1 -8.98 -4.05 15.85
N ILE A 2 -8.17 -2.99 16.05
CA ILE A 2 -6.88 -3.03 16.79
C ILE A 2 -6.92 -3.49 18.27
N ASN A 3 -8.11 -3.59 18.87
CA ASN A 3 -8.30 -4.10 20.23
C ASN A 3 -8.70 -5.58 20.27
N ARG A 4 -8.69 -6.25 19.12
CA ARG A 4 -8.81 -7.71 19.07
C ARG A 4 -7.40 -8.30 19.20
N ASN A 5 -7.26 -9.33 20.02
CA ASN A 5 -6.00 -9.99 20.32
C ASN A 5 -5.57 -10.88 19.13
N VAL A 6 -5.14 -10.23 18.05
CA VAL A 6 -4.72 -10.90 16.80
C VAL A 6 -3.20 -11.01 16.75
N ASP A 7 -2.71 -12.14 16.24
CA ASP A 7 -1.27 -12.39 16.07
C ASP A 7 -0.67 -11.68 14.85
N GLY A 8 -1.52 -11.20 13.94
CA GLY A 8 -1.09 -10.44 12.77
C GLY A 8 -2.24 -10.01 11.85
N LEU A 9 -1.92 -9.18 10.84
CA LEU A 9 -2.90 -8.61 9.91
C LEU A 9 -2.41 -8.67 8.45
N ILE A 10 -3.33 -8.94 7.53
CA ILE A 10 -3.15 -8.72 6.09
C ILE A 10 -3.97 -7.49 5.72
N ILE A 11 -3.34 -6.52 5.06
CA ILE A 11 -3.90 -5.18 4.85
C ILE A 11 -3.84 -4.85 3.36
N GLU A 12 -4.99 -4.59 2.75
CA GLU A 12 -5.06 -3.95 1.44
C GLU A 12 -5.22 -2.43 1.67
N PRO A 13 -4.25 -1.59 1.29
CA PRO A 13 -4.35 -0.16 1.50
C PRO A 13 -5.43 0.46 0.60
N THR A 14 -6.30 1.26 1.19
CA THR A 14 -7.27 2.05 0.42
C THR A 14 -6.64 3.38 -0.01
N ARG A 15 -6.55 3.63 -1.33
CA ARG A 15 -6.04 4.88 -1.93
C ARG A 15 -4.57 5.19 -1.57
N SER A 16 -3.64 4.30 -1.93
CA SER A 16 -2.19 4.46 -1.76
C SER A 16 -1.61 5.79 -2.28
N ALA A 17 -2.21 6.35 -3.35
CA ALA A 17 -1.77 7.60 -3.95
C ALA A 17 -2.07 8.88 -3.12
N LEU A 18 -2.75 8.76 -1.98
CA LEU A 18 -3.07 9.89 -1.10
C LEU A 18 -2.59 9.60 0.34
N PRO A 19 -2.23 10.63 1.12
CA PRO A 19 -1.96 10.47 2.54
C PRO A 19 -3.14 9.81 3.22
N SER A 20 -2.91 8.66 3.84
CA SER A 20 -3.98 7.94 4.50
C SER A 20 -4.34 8.66 5.80
N PRO A 21 -5.59 9.13 5.99
CA PRO A 21 -6.01 9.67 7.29
C PRO A 21 -5.93 8.60 8.40
N ASN A 22 -5.79 7.34 8.00
CA ASN A 22 -5.69 6.17 8.86
C ASN A 22 -4.24 5.77 9.18
N ILE A 23 -3.23 6.55 8.78
CA ILE A 23 -1.82 6.17 8.97
C ILE A 23 -1.45 5.88 10.43
N ARG A 24 -2.04 6.64 11.36
CA ARG A 24 -1.87 6.48 12.80
C ARG A 24 -2.22 5.07 13.30
N TYR A 25 -3.10 4.33 12.62
CA TYR A 25 -3.45 2.97 13.03
C TYR A 25 -2.33 1.99 12.72
N PHE A 26 -1.59 2.15 11.62
CA PHE A 26 -0.47 1.28 11.29
C PHE A 26 0.72 1.52 12.21
N HIS A 27 1.01 2.77 12.58
CA HIS A 27 2.01 3.07 13.61
C HIS A 27 1.69 2.38 14.94
N LYS A 28 0.41 2.39 15.36
CA LYS A 28 -0.01 1.67 16.58
C LYS A 28 0.15 0.16 16.48
N LEU A 29 0.07 -0.43 15.29
CA LEU A 29 0.34 -1.86 15.10
C LEU A 29 1.83 -2.14 15.29
N THR A 30 2.68 -1.31 14.70
CA THR A 30 4.14 -1.37 14.87
C THR A 30 4.53 -1.19 16.34
N GLU A 31 3.98 -0.20 17.03
CA GLU A 31 4.21 0.04 18.47
C GLU A 31 3.79 -1.14 19.35
N LYS A 32 2.69 -1.82 18.99
CA LYS A 32 2.21 -3.01 19.71
C LYS A 32 2.98 -4.29 19.36
N GLY A 33 3.90 -4.24 18.40
CA GLY A 33 4.62 -5.42 17.90
C GLY A 33 3.71 -6.40 17.16
N ILE A 34 2.57 -5.95 16.64
CA ILE A 34 1.65 -6.79 15.85
C ILE A 34 2.14 -6.78 14.40
N PRO A 35 2.61 -7.91 13.85
CA PRO A 35 3.09 -7.96 12.48
C PRO A 35 1.94 -7.77 11.49
N PHE A 36 2.24 -7.08 10.39
CA PHE A 36 1.30 -6.96 9.29
C PHE A 36 2.00 -6.98 7.94
N VAL A 37 1.28 -7.43 6.91
CA VAL A 37 1.72 -7.41 5.51
C VAL A 37 0.73 -6.61 4.68
N MET A 38 1.25 -5.76 3.80
CA MET A 38 0.43 -5.03 2.83
C MET A 38 0.35 -5.78 1.50
N ILE A 39 -0.81 -5.78 0.86
CA ILE A 39 -0.99 -6.39 -0.46
C ILE A 39 -1.49 -5.35 -1.46
N ASP A 40 -1.17 -5.58 -2.73
CA ASP A 40 -1.54 -4.74 -3.89
C ASP A 40 -0.81 -3.39 -3.95
N SER A 41 -0.81 -2.65 -2.85
CA SER A 41 -0.05 -1.40 -2.67
C SER A 41 0.53 -1.30 -1.26
N TYR A 42 1.32 -0.27 -0.99
CA TYR A 42 1.89 0.00 0.33
C TYR A 42 2.13 1.50 0.55
N PHE A 43 2.30 1.93 1.80
CA PHE A 43 2.72 3.29 2.14
C PHE A 43 4.23 3.32 2.40
N ASP A 44 4.99 4.05 1.57
CA ASP A 44 6.46 4.15 1.68
C ASP A 44 6.91 4.58 3.09
N GLU A 45 6.17 5.49 3.73
CA GLU A 45 6.49 6.04 5.07
C GLU A 45 6.48 5.00 6.19
N LEU A 46 5.85 3.84 5.99
CA LEU A 46 5.78 2.76 6.97
C LEU A 46 6.86 1.69 6.77
N ASN A 47 7.54 1.69 5.62
CA ASN A 47 8.44 0.62 5.17
C ASN A 47 7.96 -0.80 5.54
N PRO A 48 6.71 -1.19 5.18
CA PRO A 48 6.12 -2.44 5.62
C PRO A 48 6.60 -3.63 4.79
N SER A 49 6.46 -4.84 5.35
CA SER A 49 6.43 -6.04 4.50
C SER A 49 5.25 -5.94 3.54
N HIS A 50 5.49 -6.12 2.24
CA HIS A 50 4.45 -5.98 1.22
C HIS A 50 4.59 -6.98 0.08
N VAL A 51 3.47 -7.27 -0.57
CA VAL A 51 3.37 -8.09 -1.78
C VAL A 51 2.57 -7.29 -2.82
N CYS A 52 3.27 -6.78 -3.83
CA CYS A 52 2.66 -6.02 -4.92
C CYS A 52 3.06 -6.65 -6.26
N VAL A 53 2.17 -6.55 -7.25
CA VAL A 53 2.50 -6.98 -8.61
C VAL A 53 3.28 -5.86 -9.29
N GLU A 54 4.49 -6.16 -9.76
CA GLU A 54 5.20 -5.25 -10.66
C GLU A 54 4.48 -5.22 -12.02
N ASN A 55 3.62 -4.22 -12.20
CA ASN A 55 2.77 -4.09 -13.37
C ASN A 55 3.49 -3.61 -14.65
N PHE A 56 4.81 -3.86 -14.80
CA PHE A 56 5.63 -3.32 -15.90
C PHE A 56 5.02 -3.56 -17.30
N PHE A 57 4.38 -4.71 -17.51
CA PHE A 57 3.72 -5.01 -18.78
C PHE A 57 2.45 -4.17 -19.01
N MET A 58 1.64 -3.96 -17.97
CA MET A 58 0.49 -3.04 -18.03
C MET A 58 0.94 -1.59 -18.25
N TYR A 59 2.10 -1.20 -17.70
CA TYR A 59 2.68 0.12 -17.96
C TYR A 59 2.95 0.35 -19.44
N ASN A 60 3.45 -0.61 -20.23
CA ASN A 60 3.76 -0.34 -21.64
C ASN A 60 2.51 -0.19 -22.51
N GLU A 61 1.44 -0.93 -22.20
CA GLU A 61 0.16 -0.82 -22.90
C GLU A 61 -0.57 0.48 -22.52
N VAL A 62 -0.55 0.85 -21.23
CA VAL A 62 -1.16 2.10 -20.75
C VAL A 62 -0.31 3.32 -21.12
N ARG A 63 1.04 3.23 -21.17
CA ARG A 63 1.93 4.36 -21.55
C ARG A 63 1.68 4.86 -22.97
N THR A 64 1.42 3.97 -23.94
CA THR A 64 1.07 4.43 -25.31
C THR A 64 -0.23 5.25 -25.32
N THR A 65 -1.16 4.96 -24.41
CA THR A 65 -2.43 5.69 -24.27
C THR A 65 -2.32 6.93 -23.35
N VAL A 66 -1.49 6.89 -22.31
CA VAL A 66 -1.37 7.91 -21.24
C VAL A 66 -0.24 8.92 -21.48
N TYR A 67 0.75 8.68 -22.35
CA TYR A 67 1.64 9.78 -22.79
C TYR A 67 0.89 10.89 -23.54
N ALA A 68 -0.35 10.65 -23.99
CA ALA A 68 -1.27 11.71 -24.42
C ALA A 68 -1.87 12.54 -23.25
N LYS A 69 -1.76 12.08 -21.99
CA LYS A 69 -2.34 12.70 -20.79
C LYS A 69 -1.55 12.35 -19.51
N LYS A 70 -0.39 12.99 -19.36
CA LYS A 70 0.56 12.95 -18.23
C LYS A 70 -0.06 12.66 -16.83
N ARG A 71 0.19 11.48 -16.28
CA ARG A 71 0.21 11.20 -14.83
C ARG A 71 1.04 9.95 -14.54
N SER A 72 2.00 10.08 -13.63
CA SER A 72 2.83 8.98 -13.12
C SER A 72 1.97 8.08 -12.25
N ILE A 73 2.13 6.77 -12.42
CA ILE A 73 1.57 5.75 -11.54
C ILE A 73 2.80 5.20 -10.80
N ASP A 74 2.85 5.40 -9.49
CA ASP A 74 3.64 4.57 -8.58
C ASP A 74 2.71 3.44 -8.14
N CYS A 75 3.25 2.21 -8.04
CA CYS A 75 2.56 0.93 -7.76
C CYS A 75 1.02 0.99 -7.67
#